data_AF-A0A7V9GWF6-F1
#
_entry.id   AF-A0A7V9GWF6-F1
#
_cell.length_a   1.000
_cell.length_b   1.000
_cell.length_c   1.000
_cell.angle_alpha   90.00
_cell.angle_beta   90.00
_cell.angle_gamma   90.00
#
_symmetry.space_group_name_H-M   'P 1'
#
loop_
_entity.id
_entity.type
_entity.pdbx_description
1 polymer ?
#
loop_
_entity_poly.entity_id
_entity_poly.type
_entity_poly.pdbx_seq_one_letter_code
_entity_poly.pdbx_strand_id
1 'polypeptide(L)'
;MSELALDQYALLSDCGSAALVSTGGSVDWLCMPRFDSPPVFARLLDAGAGHFLVAPTGTGLTASRSYRRPGLVLDTTWTGADTELVVTDALALGRRERGHQLGLDAPGVLL
;
A
#
# COMPACT_ATOMS: atom_id res chain seq x y z
N MET A 1 -13.97 5.48 -11.74
CA MET A 1 -12.59 5.22 -12.19
C MET A 1 -11.68 6.27 -11.59
N SER A 2 -10.50 5.89 -11.11
CA SER A 2 -9.57 6.85 -10.51
C SER A 2 -9.14 7.92 -11.52
N GLU A 3 -9.02 9.17 -11.05
CA GLU A 3 -8.50 10.29 -11.83
C GLU A 3 -6.98 10.41 -11.73
N LEU A 4 -6.34 9.62 -10.85
CA LEU A 4 -4.90 9.61 -10.69
C LEU A 4 -4.22 8.87 -11.84
N ALA A 5 -3.12 9.44 -12.34
CA ALA A 5 -2.23 8.74 -13.25
C ALA A 5 -1.56 7.53 -12.56
N LEU A 6 -1.22 6.50 -13.34
CA LEU A 6 -0.66 5.26 -12.80
C LEU A 6 0.68 5.46 -12.07
N ASP A 7 1.46 6.47 -12.46
CA ASP A 7 2.73 6.83 -11.81
C ASP A 7 2.55 7.43 -10.40
N GLN A 8 1.32 7.84 -10.06
CA GLN A 8 0.96 8.30 -8.73
C GLN A 8 0.73 7.15 -7.76
N TYR A 9 0.82 5.90 -8.21
CA TYR A 9 0.70 4.72 -7.35
C TYR A 9 2.06 4.08 -7.05
N ALA A 10 2.24 3.72 -5.78
CA ALA A 10 3.32 2.87 -5.31
C ALA A 10 2.82 1.42 -5.18
N LEU A 11 3.68 0.47 -5.52
CA LEU A 11 3.43 -0.96 -5.45
C LEU A 11 3.98 -1.53 -4.13
N LEU A 12 3.13 -2.23 -3.40
CA LEU A 12 3.54 -3.13 -2.32
C LEU A 12 3.39 -4.57 -2.81
N SER A 13 4.27 -5.47 -2.39
CA SER A 13 4.12 -6.91 -2.64
C SER A 13 4.86 -7.72 -1.58
N ASP A 14 4.26 -8.84 -1.21
CA ASP A 14 4.84 -9.92 -0.40
C ASP A 14 5.13 -11.17 -1.27
N CYS A 15 5.24 -11.01 -2.59
CA CYS A 15 5.34 -12.08 -3.58
C CYS A 15 4.12 -13.01 -3.71
N GLY A 16 3.15 -12.97 -2.80
CA GLY A 16 1.88 -13.68 -2.89
C GLY A 16 0.77 -12.82 -3.50
N SER A 17 0.77 -11.53 -3.15
CA SER A 17 -0.17 -10.53 -3.66
C SER A 17 0.48 -9.16 -3.88
N ALA A 18 -0.34 -8.18 -4.27
CA ALA A 18 0.07 -6.80 -4.43
C ALA A 18 -1.03 -5.80 -4.07
N ALA A 19 -0.57 -4.64 -3.59
CA ALA A 19 -1.41 -3.47 -3.31
C ALA A 19 -0.88 -2.25 -4.07
N LEU A 20 -1.78 -1.35 -4.45
CA LEU A 20 -1.43 -0.03 -5.02
C LEU A 20 -1.83 1.08 -4.06
N VAL A 21 -0.83 1.88 -3.66
CA VAL A 21 -0.97 3.00 -2.72
C VAL A 21 -0.83 4.32 -3.47
N SER A 22 -1.87 5.14 -3.47
CA SER A 22 -1.86 6.48 -4.06
C SER A 22 -0.87 7.41 -3.36
N THR A 23 -0.55 8.56 -3.95
CA THR A 23 0.22 9.64 -3.32
C THR A 23 -0.43 10.21 -2.06
N GLY A 24 -1.74 10.03 -1.91
CA GLY A 24 -2.51 10.49 -0.76
C GLY A 24 -2.58 9.50 0.41
N GLY A 25 -1.90 8.36 0.35
CA GLY A 25 -1.94 7.33 1.41
C GLY A 25 -3.15 6.39 1.34
N SER A 26 -3.91 6.42 0.23
CA SER A 26 -5.03 5.48 0.00
C SER A 26 -4.55 4.22 -0.68
N VAL A 27 -4.88 3.05 -0.14
CA VAL A 27 -4.80 1.74 -0.80
C VAL A 27 -6.03 1.58 -1.69
N ASP A 28 -5.86 1.79 -2.99
CA ASP A 28 -6.94 1.81 -3.99
C ASP A 28 -7.11 0.46 -4.70
N TRP A 29 -6.09 -0.39 -4.65
CA TRP A 29 -6.11 -1.74 -5.19
C TRP A 29 -5.45 -2.70 -4.22
N LEU A 30 -6.08 -3.84 -3.97
CA LEU A 30 -5.50 -4.95 -3.21
C LEU A 30 -6.20 -6.25 -3.59
N CYS A 31 -5.45 -7.20 -4.16
CA CYS A 31 -5.92 -8.58 -4.30
C CYS A 31 -5.57 -9.36 -3.03
N MET A 32 -6.43 -10.27 -2.57
CA MET A 32 -6.08 -11.21 -1.49
C MET A 32 -6.82 -12.53 -1.67
N PRO A 33 -6.23 -13.69 -1.29
CA PRO A 33 -4.87 -13.82 -0.74
C PRO A 33 -3.77 -13.88 -1.82
N ARG A 34 -4.14 -13.98 -3.10
CA ARG A 34 -3.20 -14.12 -4.23
C ARG A 34 -3.37 -12.99 -5.25
N PHE A 35 -2.34 -12.79 -6.06
CA PHE A 35 -2.26 -11.70 -7.03
C PHE A 35 -3.45 -11.63 -8.02
N ASP A 36 -3.99 -12.77 -8.42
CA ASP A 36 -5.11 -12.89 -9.36
C ASP A 36 -6.44 -13.24 -8.68
N SER A 37 -6.52 -13.13 -7.34
CA SER A 37 -7.81 -13.15 -6.64
C SER A 37 -8.66 -11.92 -7.00
N PRO A 38 -9.99 -11.99 -6.83
CA PRO A 38 -10.82 -10.81 -6.82
C PRO A 38 -10.28 -9.75 -5.84
N PRO A 39 -10.22 -8.47 -6.25
CA PRO A 39 -9.71 -7.41 -5.38
C PRO A 39 -10.65 -7.14 -4.21
N VAL A 40 -10.08 -6.94 -3.02
CA VAL A 40 -10.79 -6.42 -1.84
C VAL A 40 -11.08 -4.93 -2.01
N PHE A 41 -10.14 -4.20 -2.63
CA PHE A 41 -10.30 -2.80 -3.03
C PHE A 41 -10.07 -2.67 -4.53
N ALA A 42 -10.97 -1.97 -5.23
CA ALA A 42 -10.88 -1.76 -6.67
C ALA A 42 -11.19 -0.32 -7.09
N ARG A 43 -10.86 0.66 -6.22
CA ARG A 43 -11.06 2.10 -6.47
C ARG A 43 -10.46 2.58 -7.79
N LEU A 44 -9.37 1.94 -8.22
CA LEU A 44 -8.72 2.19 -9.50
C LEU A 44 -9.72 2.12 -10.67
N LEU A 45 -10.60 1.11 -10.66
CA LEU A 45 -11.58 0.86 -11.74
C LEU A 45 -12.90 1.62 -11.48
N ASP A 46 -13.37 1.62 -10.25
CA ASP A 46 -14.62 2.29 -9.86
C ASP A 46 -14.44 3.00 -8.51
N ALA A 47 -14.78 4.29 -8.45
CA ALA A 47 -14.64 5.08 -7.23
C ALA A 47 -15.46 4.51 -6.05
N GLY A 48 -16.55 3.78 -6.34
CA GLY A 48 -17.39 3.11 -5.34
C GLY A 48 -16.86 1.74 -4.87
N ALA A 49 -15.84 1.17 -5.51
CA ALA A 49 -15.37 -0.20 -5.24
C ALA A 49 -14.38 -0.33 -4.07
N GLY A 50 -14.52 0.54 -3.06
CA GLY A 50 -13.80 0.46 -1.79
C GLY A 50 -12.32 0.86 -1.84
N HIS A 51 -11.80 1.34 -0.71
CA HIS A 51 -10.39 1.65 -0.47
C HIS A 51 -10.12 1.69 1.03
N PHE A 52 -8.85 1.71 1.42
CA PHE A 52 -8.41 1.94 2.80
C PHE A 52 -7.48 3.15 2.84
N LEU A 53 -7.72 4.09 3.76
CA LEU A 53 -7.00 5.36 3.80
C LEU A 53 -6.40 5.61 5.19
N VAL A 54 -5.09 5.84 5.22
CA VAL A 54 -4.39 6.44 6.36
C VAL A 54 -3.67 7.68 5.86
N ALA A 55 -4.18 8.84 6.24
CA ALA A 55 -3.63 10.13 5.85
C ALA A 55 -3.93 11.19 6.92
N PRO A 56 -3.09 12.23 7.04
CA PRO A 56 -3.41 13.36 7.90
C PRO A 56 -4.64 14.10 7.38
N THR A 57 -5.48 14.60 8.29
CA THR A 57 -6.69 15.39 7.95
C THR A 57 -6.40 16.89 7.80
N GLY A 58 -5.17 17.33 8.07
CA GLY A 58 -4.76 18.73 8.01
C GLY A 58 -4.44 19.20 6.59
N THR A 59 -4.58 20.51 6.35
CA THR A 59 -4.20 21.17 5.09
C THR A 59 -2.79 21.75 5.16
N GLY A 60 -2.20 22.08 4.01
CA GLY A 60 -0.87 22.71 3.94
C GLY A 60 0.30 21.73 4.15
N LEU A 61 0.02 20.43 4.07
CA LEU A 61 1.03 19.38 4.13
C LEU A 61 1.51 19.03 2.72
N THR A 62 2.81 18.85 2.58
CA THR A 62 3.43 18.34 1.36
C THR A 62 3.75 16.87 1.54
N ALA A 63 3.26 16.02 0.63
CA ALA A 63 3.53 14.59 0.65
C ALA A 63 4.78 14.26 -0.17
N SER A 64 5.63 13.38 0.36
CA SER A 64 6.73 12.76 -0.36
C SER A 64 6.73 11.26 -0.06
N ARG A 65 7.33 10.45 -0.95
CA ARG A 65 7.35 9.00 -0.82
C ARG A 65 8.72 8.43 -1.11
N SER A 66 9.09 7.40 -0.38
CA SER A 66 10.29 6.62 -0.66
C SER A 66 10.12 5.17 -0.26
N TYR A 67 10.73 4.25 -1.01
CA TYR A 67 10.84 2.86 -0.57
C TYR A 67 12.03 2.71 0.36
N ARG A 68 11.80 2.04 1.50
CA ARG A 68 12.90 1.56 2.33
C ARG A 68 13.63 0.45 1.59
N ARG A 69 14.94 0.62 1.42
CA ARG A 69 15.78 -0.36 0.72
C ARG A 69 16.46 -1.32 1.71
N PRO A 70 16.61 -2.61 1.35
CA PRO A 70 15.99 -3.27 0.19
C PRO A 70 14.51 -3.60 0.44
N GLY A 71 13.65 -3.51 -0.59
CA GLY A 71 12.28 -4.02 -0.53
C GLY A 71 11.20 -3.06 -1.03
N LEU A 72 9.95 -3.48 -0.83
CA LEU A 72 8.72 -2.78 -1.19
C LEU A 72 7.97 -2.33 0.07
N VAL A 73 8.70 -1.73 1.02
CA VAL A 73 8.13 -1.04 2.18
C VAL A 73 8.10 0.45 1.85
N LEU A 74 6.92 1.04 1.82
CA LEU A 74 6.71 2.43 1.43
C LEU A 74 6.63 3.31 2.66
N ASP A 75 7.45 4.34 2.74
CA ASP A 75 7.21 5.48 3.62
C ASP A 75 6.54 6.59 2.83
N THR A 76 5.38 7.02 3.29
CA THR A 76 4.74 8.28 2.88
C THR A 76 4.94 9.30 4.00
N THR A 77 5.66 10.38 3.70
CA THR A 77 5.97 11.45 4.64
C THR A 77 5.18 12.70 4.27
N TRP A 78 4.42 13.23 5.23
CA TRP A 78 3.76 14.52 5.12
C TRP A 78 4.48 15.54 6.00
N THR A 79 4.94 16.63 5.39
CA THR A 79 5.65 17.72 6.07
C THR A 79 4.82 19.01 6.01
N GLY A 80 4.63 19.64 7.16
CA GLY A 80 4.03 20.97 7.33
C GLY A 80 5.01 21.96 7.97
N ALA A 81 4.52 23.11 8.41
CA ALA A 81 5.36 24.13 9.05
C ALA A 81 6.07 23.62 10.32
N ASP A 82 5.33 22.97 11.21
CA ASP A 82 5.82 22.48 12.52
C ASP A 82 5.46 21.01 12.76
N THR A 83 5.14 20.27 11.69
CA THR A 83 4.65 18.89 11.78
C THR A 83 5.29 18.00 10.75
N GLU A 84 5.64 16.78 11.16
CA GLU A 84 6.00 15.70 10.26
C GLU A 84 5.24 14.44 10.68
N LEU A 85 4.61 13.78 9.71
CA LEU A 85 3.96 12.50 9.89
C LEU A 85 4.52 11.52 8.87
N VAL A 86 4.89 10.33 9.32
CA VAL A 86 5.32 9.24 8.44
C VAL A 86 4.34 8.07 8.61
N VAL A 87 3.77 7.61 7.49
CA VAL A 87 3.04 6.35 7.42
C VAL A 87 3.91 5.35 6.69
N THR A 88 4.07 4.17 7.28
CA THR A 88 4.79 3.05 6.66
C THR A 88 3.80 1.99 6.23
N ASP A 89 3.70 1.77 4.94
CA ASP A 89 2.87 0.72 4.34
C ASP A 89 3.74 -0.47 3.90
N ALA A 90 3.31 -1.68 4.24
CA ALA A 90 3.96 -2.91 3.83
C ALA A 90 2.98 -4.08 3.80
N LEU A 91 3.18 -5.01 2.86
CA LEU A 91 2.62 -6.35 2.97
C LEU A 91 3.65 -7.23 3.68
N ALA A 92 3.26 -7.76 4.84
CA ALA A 92 4.14 -8.52 5.70
C ALA A 92 4.05 -10.02 5.37
N LEU A 93 5.22 -10.63 5.15
CA LEU A 93 5.36 -12.07 5.07
C LEU A 93 5.22 -12.69 6.47
N GLY A 94 4.80 -13.96 6.52
CA GLY A 94 4.82 -14.71 7.77
C GLY A 94 6.22 -14.74 8.39
N ARG A 95 6.33 -14.70 9.72
CA ARG A 95 7.63 -14.66 10.46
C ARG A 95 8.64 -15.74 10.05
N ARG A 96 8.17 -16.84 9.44
CA ARG A 96 8.97 -18.01 9.04
C ARG A 96 9.20 -18.14 7.54
N GLU A 97 8.66 -17.24 6.73
CA GLU A 97 8.74 -17.33 5.28
C GLU A 97 9.91 -16.51 4.76
N ARG A 98 10.98 -17.20 4.33
CA ARG A 98 12.16 -16.55 3.72
C ARG A 98 12.69 -17.39 2.56
N GLY A 99 13.32 -16.74 1.59
CA GLY A 99 13.97 -17.41 0.47
C GLY A 99 12.99 -18.31 -0.32
N HIS A 100 13.33 -19.58 -0.53
CA HIS A 100 12.45 -20.52 -1.22
C HIS A 100 11.20 -20.93 -0.42
N GLN A 101 11.09 -20.49 0.84
CA GLN A 101 9.95 -20.75 1.71
C GLN A 101 8.90 -19.63 1.68
N LEU A 102 9.12 -18.59 0.86
CA LEU A 102 8.15 -17.51 0.64
C LEU A 102 6.85 -18.07 0.05
N GLY A 103 5.73 -17.83 0.72
CA GLY A 103 4.39 -18.27 0.28
C GLY A 103 4.03 -19.70 0.67
N LEU A 104 4.86 -20.40 1.44
CA LEU A 104 4.52 -21.74 1.96
C LEU A 104 3.56 -21.69 3.15
N ASP A 105 3.66 -20.66 3.98
CA ASP A 105 2.94 -20.50 5.24
C ASP A 105 2.19 -19.15 5.34
N ALA A 106 2.12 -18.35 4.25
CA ALA A 106 1.65 -16.97 4.25
C ALA A 106 0.23 -16.93 4.82
N PRO A 107 0.06 -16.44 6.06
CA PRO A 107 -1.26 -16.37 6.65
C PRO A 107 -1.94 -15.23 5.90
N GLY A 108 -2.86 -15.56 4.99
CA GLY A 108 -3.63 -14.59 4.20
C GLY A 108 -4.61 -13.77 5.04
N VAL A 109 -4.19 -13.28 6.21
CA VAL A 109 -5.03 -12.66 7.24
C VAL A 109 -4.33 -11.39 7.73
N LEU A 110 -5.00 -10.25 7.50
CA LEU A 110 -4.77 -8.99 8.18
C LEU A 110 -4.93 -9.22 9.70
N LEU A 111 -3.87 -8.92 10.48
CA LEU A 111 -3.97 -8.74 11.94
C LEU A 111 -4.53 -7.36 12.27
#